data_AF-A0A800INQ5-F1
#
_entry.id   AF-A0A800INQ5-F1
#
_cell.length_a   1.000
_cell.length_b   1.000
_cell.length_c   1.000
_cell.angle_alpha   90.00
_cell.angle_beta   90.00
_cell.angle_gamma   90.00
#
_symmetry.space_group_name_H-M   'P 1'
#
loop_
_entity.id
_entity.type
_entity.pdbx_description
1 polymer ?
#
loop_
_entity_poly.entity_id
_entity_poly.type
_entity_poly.pdbx_seq_one_letter_code
_entity_poly.pdbx_strand_id
1 'polypeptide(L)'
;MDTIVKPGSVPSISDEKNNVHWFKARSEIAFTFDMLIFNIDPSFGKSYDIENIDPYEAEEIRPNVWRAPKLDVNTALKKYGKETHH
;
A
#
# COMPACT_ATOMS: atom_id res chain seq x y z
N MET A 1 11.06 -2.64 -6.06
CA MET A 1 12.44 -2.49 -5.54
C MET A 1 12.40 -1.44 -4.45
N ASP A 2 13.02 -1.73 -3.31
CA ASP A 2 13.02 -0.81 -2.17
C ASP A 2 13.76 0.49 -2.52
N THR A 3 13.14 1.61 -2.19
CA THR A 3 13.66 2.95 -2.49
C THR A 3 13.57 3.83 -1.25
N ILE A 4 14.61 4.63 -1.01
CA ILE A 4 14.60 5.65 0.05
C ILE A 4 13.94 6.92 -0.51
N VAL A 5 12.77 7.24 0.01
CA VAL A 5 11.98 8.42 -0.34
C VAL A 5 12.46 9.62 0.48
N LYS A 6 12.57 10.79 -0.15
CA LYS A 6 13.00 12.06 0.48
C LYS A 6 12.00 13.18 0.16
N PRO A 7 11.99 14.30 0.92
CA PRO A 7 11.18 15.46 0.55
C PRO A 7 11.37 15.85 -0.92
N GLY A 8 10.26 16.02 -1.65
CA GLY A 8 10.24 16.30 -3.10
C GLY A 8 10.28 15.06 -4.01
N SER A 9 10.37 13.84 -3.46
CA SER A 9 10.22 12.61 -4.26
C SER A 9 8.76 12.40 -4.65
N VAL A 10 8.49 12.05 -5.91
CA VAL A 10 7.13 11.86 -6.44
C VAL A 10 7.01 10.49 -7.12
N PRO A 11 6.86 9.40 -6.36
CA PRO A 11 6.59 8.09 -6.95
C PRO A 11 5.15 7.99 -7.46
N SER A 12 4.93 7.17 -8.48
CA SER A 12 3.59 6.77 -8.93
C SER A 12 3.43 5.25 -8.86
N ILE A 13 2.20 4.83 -8.55
CA ILE A 13 1.75 3.45 -8.44
C ILE A 13 0.48 3.30 -9.27
N SER A 14 0.31 2.15 -9.91
CA SER A 14 -0.86 1.81 -10.73
C SER A 14 -1.10 0.31 -10.72
N ASP A 15 -2.27 -0.12 -11.19
CA ASP A 15 -2.58 -1.54 -11.40
C ASP A 15 -1.57 -2.27 -12.30
N GLU A 16 -0.97 -1.55 -13.25
CA GLU A 16 0.02 -2.11 -14.18
C GLU A 16 1.43 -2.19 -13.57
N LYS A 17 1.72 -1.35 -12.56
CA LYS A 17 3.07 -1.19 -12.03
C LYS A 17 3.09 -0.78 -10.56
N ASN A 18 3.82 -1.55 -9.76
CA ASN A 18 4.06 -1.29 -8.33
C ASN A 18 2.78 -1.28 -7.47
N ASN A 19 1.72 -1.99 -7.88
CA ASN A 19 0.41 -2.00 -7.22
C ASN A 19 0.43 -2.50 -5.77
N VAL A 20 1.46 -3.23 -5.34
CA VAL A 20 1.71 -3.60 -3.94
C VAL A 20 2.90 -2.80 -3.41
N HIS A 21 2.67 -2.01 -2.36
CA HIS A 21 3.69 -1.18 -1.73
C HIS A 21 3.34 -0.90 -0.26
N TRP A 22 4.35 -0.56 0.54
CA TRP A 22 4.21 -0.09 1.92
C TRP A 22 5.34 0.87 2.27
N PHE A 23 5.12 1.71 3.27
CA PHE A 23 6.12 2.65 3.74
C PHE A 23 6.65 2.24 5.12
N LYS A 24 7.97 2.34 5.30
CA LYS A 24 8.62 2.21 6.60
C LYS A 24 9.32 3.53 6.92
N ALA A 25 8.87 4.20 7.97
CA ALA A 25 9.52 5.41 8.46
C ALA A 25 10.99 5.11 8.84
N ARG A 26 11.92 5.97 8.40
CA ARG A 26 13.36 5.88 8.69
C ARG A 26 13.84 6.91 9.72
N SER A 27 12.91 7.73 10.20
CA SER A 27 13.08 8.79 11.20
C SER A 27 11.92 8.68 12.20
N GLU A 28 12.05 9.39 13.32
CA GLU A 28 10.99 9.48 14.33
C GLU A 28 9.68 10.05 13.76
N ILE A 29 9.81 11.06 12.91
CA ILE A 29 8.69 11.73 12.23
C ILE A 29 8.88 11.61 10.72
N ALA A 30 7.83 11.19 10.03
CA ALA A 30 7.75 11.12 8.58
C ALA A 30 6.30 11.39 8.14
N PHE A 31 6.14 12.11 7.03
CA PHE A 31 4.84 12.41 6.44
C PHE A 31 4.87 12.06 4.96
N THR A 32 3.78 11.47 4.47
CA THR A 32 3.48 11.31 3.05
C THR A 32 2.23 12.12 2.71
N PHE A 33 2.11 12.48 1.44
CA PHE A 33 0.88 13.05 0.90
C PHE A 33 0.50 12.21 -0.31
N ASP A 34 -0.60 11.48 -0.19
CA ASP A 34 -1.04 10.52 -1.18
C ASP A 34 -2.23 11.07 -1.96
N MET A 35 -2.13 11.08 -3.29
CA MET A 35 -3.22 11.45 -4.20
C MET A 35 -3.72 10.20 -4.92
N LEU A 36 -4.96 9.82 -4.62
CA LEU A 36 -5.62 8.69 -5.26
C LEU A 36 -6.48 9.20 -6.43
N ILE A 37 -6.11 8.80 -7.65
CA ILE A 37 -6.83 9.17 -8.87
C ILE A 37 -7.48 7.91 -9.43
N PHE A 38 -8.81 7.91 -9.52
CA PHE A 38 -9.60 6.78 -10.00
C PHE A 38 -10.20 7.06 -11.37
N ASN A 39 -10.57 5.98 -12.07
CA ASN A 39 -11.30 6.06 -13.35
C ASN A 39 -10.60 6.92 -14.42
N ILE A 40 -9.26 6.85 -14.49
CA ILE A 40 -8.46 7.57 -15.50
C ILE A 40 -8.84 7.13 -16.92
N ASP A 41 -9.09 5.83 -17.10
CA ASP A 41 -9.68 5.29 -18.32
C ASP A 41 -10.95 4.49 -17.95
N PRO A 42 -12.14 5.04 -18.24
CA PRO A 42 -13.41 4.38 -17.94
C PRO A 42 -13.63 3.04 -18.63
N SER A 43 -12.91 2.76 -19.72
CA SER A 43 -13.01 1.47 -20.42
C SER A 43 -12.41 0.31 -19.62
N PHE A 44 -11.54 0.59 -18.64
CA PHE A 44 -10.95 -0.43 -17.76
C PHE A 44 -11.96 -1.02 -16.77
N GLY A 45 -13.12 -0.38 -16.56
CA GLY A 45 -14.25 -0.96 -15.82
C GLY A 45 -13.99 -1.29 -14.35
N LYS A 46 -12.91 -0.79 -13.75
CA LYS A 46 -12.61 -0.93 -12.32
C LYS A 46 -13.09 0.31 -11.58
N SER A 47 -14.05 0.15 -10.67
CA SER A 47 -14.59 1.25 -9.87
C SER A 47 -13.49 1.89 -9.02
N TYR A 48 -12.77 1.07 -8.26
CA TYR A 48 -11.60 1.33 -7.42
C TYR A 48 -11.47 0.10 -6.51
N ASP A 49 -10.27 -0.26 -6.07
CA ASP A 49 -10.13 -1.01 -4.81
C ASP A 49 -8.73 -0.81 -4.21
N ILE A 50 -8.67 -0.27 -2.99
CA ILE A 50 -7.45 -0.31 -2.19
C ILE A 50 -7.60 -1.51 -1.28
N GLU A 51 -6.89 -2.57 -1.62
CA GLU A 51 -6.90 -3.81 -0.87
C GLU A 51 -5.80 -3.77 0.18
N ASN A 52 -6.20 -3.74 1.45
CA ASN A 52 -5.23 -3.93 2.53
C ASN A 52 -4.84 -5.41 2.56
N ILE A 53 -3.55 -5.68 2.77
CA ILE A 53 -3.02 -7.04 2.90
C ILE A 53 -2.25 -7.18 4.21
N ASP A 54 -2.10 -8.42 4.67
CA ASP A 54 -1.28 -8.73 5.83
C ASP A 54 0.09 -9.28 5.40
N PRO A 55 1.13 -8.44 5.28
CA PRO A 55 2.44 -8.92 4.85
C PRO A 55 3.13 -9.80 5.89
N TYR A 56 2.74 -9.72 7.17
CA TYR A 56 3.34 -10.52 8.24
C TYR A 56 2.75 -11.93 8.34
N GLU A 57 1.54 -12.14 7.83
CA GLU A 57 0.91 -13.47 7.71
C GLU A 57 1.12 -14.07 6.30
N ALA A 58 2.06 -13.51 5.52
CA ALA A 58 2.31 -13.98 4.17
C ALA A 58 3.07 -15.32 4.17
N GLU A 59 2.63 -16.25 3.32
CA GLU A 59 3.30 -17.53 3.09
C GLU A 59 4.01 -17.54 1.74
N GLU A 60 5.26 -18.03 1.71
CA GLU A 60 5.96 -18.29 0.45
C GLU A 60 5.41 -19.58 -0.17
N ILE A 61 4.73 -19.46 -1.31
CA ILE A 61 4.11 -20.59 -2.00
C ILE A 61 5.03 -21.18 -3.08
N ARG A 62 5.98 -20.38 -3.59
CA ARG A 62 7.08 -20.75 -4.50
C ARG A 62 8.21 -19.73 -4.33
N PRO A 63 9.46 -20.02 -4.76
CA PRO A 63 10.56 -19.07 -4.67
C PRO A 63 10.18 -17.67 -5.18
N ASN A 64 10.25 -16.66 -4.30
CA ASN A 64 9.88 -15.27 -4.56
C ASN A 64 8.39 -15.04 -4.92
N VAL A 65 7.50 -15.97 -4.62
CA VAL A 65 6.05 -15.85 -4.81
C VAL A 65 5.37 -16.01 -3.46
N TRP A 66 4.79 -14.92 -2.98
CA TRP A 66 4.16 -14.84 -1.68
C TRP A 66 2.64 -14.71 -1.81
N ARG A 67 1.92 -15.33 -0.88
CA ARG A 67 0.49 -15.15 -0.72
C ARG A 67 0.24 -14.49 0.64
N ALA A 68 -0.35 -13.31 0.62
CA ALA A 68 -0.79 -12.59 1.82
C ALA A 68 -2.32 -12.59 1.90
N PRO A 69 -2.92 -12.75 3.08
CA PRO A 69 -4.36 -12.58 3.22
C PRO A 69 -4.74 -11.11 3.07
N LYS A 70 -5.96 -10.87 2.57
CA LYS A 70 -6.57 -9.55 2.55
C LYS A 70 -7.07 -9.18 3.94
N LEU A 71 -7.04 -7.90 4.26
CA LEU A 71 -7.56 -7.31 5.48
C LEU A 71 -8.67 -6.32 5.13
N ASP A 72 -9.73 -6.31 5.93
CA ASP A 72 -10.61 -5.14 5.95
C ASP A 72 -9.88 -3.94 6.58
N VAL A 73 -10.34 -2.73 6.26
CA VAL A 73 -9.68 -1.49 6.68
C VAL A 73 -9.61 -1.35 8.21
N ASN A 74 -10.62 -1.81 8.95
CA ASN A 74 -10.62 -1.67 10.41
C ASN A 74 -9.59 -2.61 11.04
N THR A 75 -9.48 -3.84 10.54
CA THR A 75 -8.44 -4.79 10.98
C THR A 75 -7.05 -4.27 10.62
N ALA A 76 -6.86 -3.71 9.42
CA ALA A 76 -5.60 -3.12 9.01
C ALA A 76 -5.20 -1.93 9.90
N LEU A 77 -6.12 -1.00 10.18
CA LEU A 77 -5.88 0.14 11.08
C LEU A 77 -5.60 -0.30 12.51
N LYS A 78 -6.26 -1.35 13.00
CA LYS A 78 -5.99 -1.89 14.35
C LYS A 78 -4.61 -2.54 14.44
N LYS A 79 -4.18 -3.27 13.40
CA LYS A 79 -2.89 -3.99 13.38
C LYS A 79 -1.71 -3.07 13.08
N TYR A 80 -1.91 -2.08 12.21
CA TYR A 80 -0.82 -1.25 11.65
C TYR A 80 -1.00 0.26 11.82
N GLY A 81 -2.22 0.74 12.05
CA GLY A 81 -2.46 2.14 12.39
C GLY A 81 -2.00 2.44 13.81
N LYS A 82 -1.38 3.60 14.02
CA LYS A 82 -1.26 4.16 15.37
C LYS A 82 -2.62 4.76 15.75
N GLU A 83 -3.08 4.56 17.00
CA GLU A 83 -4.27 5.22 17.56
C GLU A 83 -4.21 6.74 17.36
N THR A 84 -4.75 7.24 16.25
CA THR A 84 -4.68 8.66 15.87
C THR A 84 -5.95 9.13 15.16
N HIS A 85 -7.04 8.38 15.26
CA HIS A 85 -8.36 8.80 14.78
C HIS A 85 -9.32 8.92 15.96
N HIS A 86 -9.04 9.89 16.82
CA HIS A 86 -10.01 10.50 17.75
C HIS A 86 -10.14 11.97 17.40
#